data_AF-A0A3B0SUP0-F1
#
_entry.id   AF-A0A3B0SUP0-F1
#
_cell.length_a   1.000
_cell.length_b   1.000
_cell.length_c   1.000
_cell.angle_alpha   90.00
_cell.angle_beta   90.00
_cell.angle_gamma   90.00
#
_symmetry.space_group_name_H-M   'P 1'
#
loop_
_entity.id
_entity.type
_entity.pdbx_description
1 polymer ?
#
loop_
_entity_poly.entity_id
_entity_poly.type
_entity_poly.pdbx_seq_one_letter_code
_entity_poly.pdbx_strand_id
1 'polypeptide(L)'
;HRAELPPVYNNYQRVNNEPGYDAAMDDDRMVLFPLYATSFCLYDFLKDSDWFGARQVIIPSASSKTAIGTAYAIKGDEASPLLVGLTSSRNKAAVEALGLYDTVLTYDDIADVDANTPAIIVDMSGNGDVLSRLHKHLGENMRYTSNVGVTHFDANKMGPDFISERSAMFFAPSHIQKRTKDWGPGEFEKRAGAFWRKAALKSRDWLKIQKETGDDAVKRAYDEVLSGKTPAEKAWVVGF
;
A
#
# COMPACT_ATOMS: atom_id res chain seq x y z
N HIS A 1 -12.10 19.92 -13.66
CA HIS A 1 -10.84 19.50 -13.02
C HIS A 1 -10.60 17.98 -13.08
N ARG A 2 -11.61 17.08 -13.01
CA ARG A 2 -11.39 15.61 -13.08
C ARG A 2 -11.68 14.94 -14.44
N ALA A 3 -12.29 15.65 -15.40
CA ALA A 3 -12.78 15.05 -16.65
C ALA A 3 -11.70 14.36 -17.50
N GLU A 4 -10.46 14.83 -17.45
CA GLU A 4 -9.32 14.27 -18.21
C GLU A 4 -8.62 13.12 -17.47
N LEU A 5 -8.99 12.84 -16.22
CA LEU A 5 -8.41 11.73 -15.47
C LEU A 5 -8.93 10.38 -16.01
N PRO A 6 -8.13 9.29 -15.91
CA PRO A 6 -8.57 7.95 -16.27
C PRO A 6 -9.97 7.61 -15.73
N PRO A 7 -10.82 6.88 -16.48
CA PRO A 7 -12.21 6.62 -16.11
C PRO A 7 -12.41 6.04 -14.71
N VAL A 8 -11.46 5.23 -14.22
CA VAL A 8 -11.48 4.65 -12.87
C VAL A 8 -11.54 5.72 -11.77
N TYR A 9 -10.99 6.92 -11.99
CA TYR A 9 -11.03 8.03 -11.03
C TYR A 9 -12.31 8.88 -11.09
N ASN A 10 -13.16 8.63 -12.08
CA ASN A 10 -14.43 9.33 -12.29
C ASN A 10 -15.64 8.40 -12.14
N ASN A 11 -15.41 7.14 -11.78
CA ASN A 11 -16.48 6.17 -11.59
C ASN A 11 -17.06 6.26 -10.17
N TYR A 12 -18.38 6.28 -10.08
CA TYR A 12 -19.12 6.27 -8.81
C TYR A 12 -20.02 5.04 -8.80
N GLN A 13 -19.85 4.19 -7.79
CA GLN A 13 -20.72 3.04 -7.57
C GLN A 13 -21.76 3.35 -6.50
N ARG A 14 -23.01 2.99 -6.79
CA ARG A 14 -24.10 3.04 -5.82
C ARG A 14 -24.06 1.75 -4.98
N VAL A 15 -23.65 1.88 -3.72
CA VAL A 15 -23.42 0.75 -2.82
C VAL A 15 -24.67 -0.11 -2.59
N ASN A 16 -25.86 0.49 -2.56
CA ASN A 16 -27.12 -0.25 -2.39
C ASN A 16 -27.43 -1.27 -3.50
N ASN A 17 -26.79 -1.12 -4.67
CA ASN A 17 -26.95 -2.03 -5.80
C ASN A 17 -25.74 -2.97 -5.97
N GLU A 18 -24.79 -2.94 -5.05
CA GLU A 18 -23.62 -3.81 -5.09
C GLU A 18 -23.96 -5.19 -4.49
N PRO A 19 -23.73 -6.29 -5.23
CA PRO A 19 -23.89 -7.63 -4.69
C PRO A 19 -23.03 -7.85 -3.45
N GLY A 20 -23.63 -8.25 -2.33
CA GLY A 20 -22.92 -8.48 -1.06
C GLY A 20 -22.60 -7.21 -0.27
N TYR A 21 -23.25 -6.09 -0.58
CA TYR A 21 -23.24 -4.89 0.25
C TYR A 21 -23.73 -5.18 1.67
N ASP A 22 -23.04 -4.59 2.64
CA ASP A 22 -23.32 -4.72 4.07
C ASP A 22 -22.99 -3.37 4.73
N ALA A 23 -24.04 -2.65 5.17
CA ALA A 23 -23.90 -1.35 5.81
C ALA A 23 -23.08 -1.40 7.11
N ALA A 24 -22.95 -2.58 7.75
CA ALA A 24 -22.10 -2.76 8.91
C ALA A 24 -20.60 -2.70 8.57
N MET A 25 -20.23 -2.58 7.29
CA MET A 25 -18.86 -2.39 6.82
C MET A 25 -18.62 -1.00 6.22
N ASP A 26 -19.57 -0.06 6.34
CA ASP A 26 -19.44 1.27 5.73
C ASP A 26 -18.22 2.04 6.26
N ASP A 27 -17.92 1.92 7.55
CA ASP A 27 -16.73 2.58 8.13
C ASP A 27 -15.43 1.95 7.62
N ASP A 28 -15.37 0.62 7.55
CA ASP A 28 -14.22 -0.09 6.98
C ASP A 28 -14.05 0.32 5.51
N ARG A 29 -15.15 0.50 4.79
CA ARG A 29 -15.13 0.95 3.39
C ARG A 29 -14.59 2.35 3.26
N MET A 30 -15.09 3.30 4.05
CA MET A 30 -14.60 4.68 4.07
C MET A 30 -13.10 4.76 4.35
N VAL A 31 -12.61 3.94 5.29
CA VAL A 31 -11.21 3.98 5.70
C VAL A 31 -10.28 3.19 4.77
N LEU A 32 -10.69 2.00 4.31
CA LEU A 32 -9.79 1.03 3.69
C LEU A 32 -10.03 0.81 2.20
N PHE A 33 -11.25 1.00 1.67
CA PHE A 33 -11.56 0.67 0.28
C PHE A 33 -10.61 1.28 -0.75
N PRO A 34 -10.34 2.60 -0.76
CA PRO A 34 -9.40 3.18 -1.73
C PRO A 34 -7.98 2.63 -1.56
N LEU A 35 -7.55 2.38 -0.32
CA LEU A 35 -6.19 1.95 -0.02
C LEU A 35 -5.96 0.48 -0.41
N TYR A 36 -6.95 -0.37 -0.14
CA TYR A 36 -6.87 -1.81 -0.37
C TYR A 36 -7.15 -2.17 -1.83
N ALA A 37 -7.91 -1.34 -2.56
CA ALA A 37 -7.99 -1.43 -4.01
C ALA A 37 -6.60 -1.22 -4.66
N THR A 38 -5.87 -0.18 -4.25
CA THR A 38 -4.47 0.03 -4.67
C THR A 38 -3.58 -1.12 -4.25
N SER A 39 -3.75 -1.62 -3.02
CA SER A 39 -2.97 -2.73 -2.47
C SER A 39 -3.09 -4.01 -3.31
N PHE A 40 -4.32 -4.37 -3.68
CA PHE A 40 -4.57 -5.52 -4.54
C PHE A 40 -3.99 -5.31 -5.95
N CYS A 41 -4.15 -4.10 -6.50
CA CYS A 41 -3.61 -3.75 -7.80
C CYS A 41 -2.08 -3.86 -7.85
N LEU A 42 -1.39 -3.43 -6.78
CA LEU A 42 0.05 -3.59 -6.63
C LEU A 42 0.44 -5.06 -6.58
N TYR A 43 -0.19 -5.86 -5.72
CA TYR A 43 0.08 -7.29 -5.64
C TYR A 43 -0.08 -7.95 -7.01
N ASP A 44 -1.20 -7.70 -7.70
CA ASP A 44 -1.47 -8.31 -8.99
C ASP A 44 -0.48 -7.85 -10.07
N PHE A 45 -0.05 -6.58 -10.06
CA PHE A 45 0.99 -6.07 -10.94
C PHE A 45 2.34 -6.76 -10.73
N LEU A 46 2.75 -6.94 -9.48
CA LEU A 46 3.99 -7.63 -9.15
C LEU A 46 3.94 -9.10 -9.57
N LYS A 47 2.82 -9.76 -9.30
CA LYS A 47 2.58 -11.14 -9.72
C LYS A 47 2.56 -11.31 -11.24
N ASP A 48 1.90 -10.40 -11.95
CA ASP A 48 1.87 -10.38 -13.42
C ASP A 48 3.25 -10.25 -14.06
N SER A 49 4.14 -9.54 -13.36
CA SER A 49 5.50 -9.28 -13.79
C SER A 49 6.48 -10.39 -13.34
N ASP A 50 5.96 -11.54 -12.89
CA ASP A 50 6.75 -12.63 -12.31
C ASP A 50 7.70 -12.14 -11.21
N TRP A 51 7.22 -11.21 -10.38
CA TRP A 51 7.97 -10.53 -9.31
C TRP A 51 9.28 -9.89 -9.78
N PHE A 52 9.43 -9.61 -11.08
CA PHE A 52 10.68 -9.16 -11.71
C PHE A 52 11.88 -10.08 -11.40
N GLY A 53 11.62 -11.38 -11.17
CA GLY A 53 12.63 -12.36 -10.76
C GLY A 53 13.17 -12.16 -9.35
N ALA A 54 12.48 -11.39 -8.50
CA ALA A 54 12.83 -11.22 -7.10
C ALA A 54 12.43 -12.43 -6.25
N ARG A 55 13.20 -12.64 -5.18
CA ARG A 55 12.96 -13.64 -4.13
C ARG A 55 12.66 -13.00 -2.76
N GLN A 56 12.70 -11.68 -2.68
CA GLN A 56 12.15 -10.90 -1.58
C GLN A 56 11.43 -9.64 -2.07
N VAL A 57 10.42 -9.20 -1.33
CA VAL A 57 9.70 -7.94 -1.50
C VAL A 57 9.95 -7.08 -0.25
N ILE A 58 10.48 -5.89 -0.45
CA ILE A 58 10.77 -4.95 0.65
C ILE A 58 9.75 -3.81 0.59
N ILE A 59 9.03 -3.56 1.69
CA ILE A 59 8.03 -2.49 1.78
C ILE A 59 8.44 -1.49 2.87
N PRO A 60 9.10 -0.37 2.50
CA PRO A 60 9.23 0.81 3.35
C PRO A 60 7.87 1.39 3.74
N SER A 61 7.80 2.04 4.90
CA SER A 61 6.53 2.48 5.48
C SER A 61 5.55 1.32 5.71
N ALA A 62 6.07 0.19 6.21
CA ALA A 62 5.33 -1.05 6.44
C ALA A 62 4.12 -0.89 7.37
N SER A 63 4.11 0.13 8.23
CA SER A 63 2.95 0.45 9.08
C SER A 63 1.82 1.21 8.37
N SER A 64 2.02 1.67 7.13
CA SER A 64 0.97 2.38 6.40
C SER A 64 -0.16 1.43 6.01
N LYS A 65 -1.40 1.91 5.99
CA LYS A 65 -2.57 1.07 5.68
C LYS A 65 -2.45 0.44 4.30
N THR A 66 -1.96 1.17 3.29
CA THR A 66 -1.70 0.60 1.95
C THR A 66 -0.62 -0.49 1.99
N ALA A 67 0.49 -0.31 2.73
CA ALA A 67 1.50 -1.36 2.91
C ALA A 67 0.92 -2.62 3.57
N ILE A 68 0.10 -2.46 4.60
CA ILE A 68 -0.57 -3.56 5.31
C ILE A 68 -1.53 -4.30 4.36
N GLY A 69 -2.31 -3.57 3.56
CA GLY A 69 -3.14 -4.16 2.51
C GLY A 69 -2.32 -4.96 1.51
N THR A 70 -1.21 -4.40 1.01
CA THR A 70 -0.33 -5.10 0.06
C THR A 70 0.26 -6.35 0.70
N ALA A 71 0.66 -6.28 1.96
CA ALA A 71 1.18 -7.42 2.72
C ALA A 71 0.13 -8.53 2.90
N TYR A 72 -1.15 -8.19 3.17
CA TYR A 72 -2.24 -9.17 3.18
C TYR A 72 -2.40 -9.87 1.83
N ALA A 73 -2.27 -9.14 0.72
CA ALA A 73 -2.42 -9.68 -0.62
C ALA A 73 -1.25 -10.63 -0.96
N ILE A 74 -0.01 -10.20 -0.72
CA ILE A 74 1.20 -11.01 -0.94
C ILE A 74 1.17 -12.27 -0.06
N LYS A 75 0.94 -12.14 1.25
CA LYS A 75 0.87 -13.29 2.17
C LYS A 75 -0.26 -14.27 1.86
N GLY A 76 -1.27 -13.84 1.12
CA GLY A 76 -2.34 -14.71 0.63
C GLY A 76 -1.95 -15.59 -0.56
N ASP A 77 -0.75 -15.38 -1.13
CA ASP A 77 -0.21 -16.12 -2.27
C ASP A 77 0.96 -17.00 -1.81
N GLU A 78 0.78 -18.32 -1.84
CA GLU A 78 1.80 -19.29 -1.42
C GLU A 78 3.07 -19.26 -2.29
N ALA A 79 2.96 -18.75 -3.52
CA ALA A 79 4.09 -18.60 -4.43
C ALA A 79 4.80 -17.25 -4.30
N SER A 80 4.40 -16.40 -3.34
CA SER A 80 5.01 -15.08 -3.18
C SER A 80 6.45 -15.15 -2.62
N PRO A 81 7.30 -14.16 -2.97
CA PRO A 81 8.62 -14.02 -2.37
C PRO A 81 8.54 -13.64 -0.88
N LEU A 82 9.65 -13.78 -0.15
CA LEU A 82 9.75 -13.37 1.25
C LEU A 82 9.41 -11.88 1.40
N LEU A 83 8.63 -11.53 2.41
CA LEU A 83 8.14 -10.17 2.62
C LEU A 83 8.85 -9.50 3.80
N VAL A 84 9.62 -8.45 3.49
CA VAL A 84 10.38 -7.64 4.45
C VAL A 84 9.69 -6.30 4.65
N GLY A 85 9.35 -5.98 5.90
CA GLY A 85 8.76 -4.69 6.28
C GLY A 85 9.81 -3.75 6.85
N LEU A 86 9.89 -2.53 6.33
CA LEU A 86 10.73 -1.47 6.89
C LEU A 86 9.85 -0.37 7.50
N THR A 87 10.12 -0.02 8.76
CA THR A 87 9.32 0.98 9.49
C THR A 87 10.16 1.79 10.47
N SER A 88 9.56 2.79 11.11
CA SER A 88 10.23 3.52 12.20
C SER A 88 10.28 2.66 13.47
N SER A 89 11.28 2.87 14.33
CA SER A 89 11.43 2.15 15.61
C SER A 89 10.17 2.20 16.48
N ARG A 90 9.46 3.34 16.50
CA ARG A 90 8.17 3.49 17.22
C ARG A 90 7.05 2.56 16.75
N ASN A 91 7.10 2.10 15.50
CA ASN A 91 6.06 1.29 14.87
C ASN A 91 6.45 -0.19 14.78
N LYS A 92 7.70 -0.56 15.06
CA LYS A 92 8.24 -1.92 14.84
C LYS A 92 7.37 -2.99 15.50
N ALA A 93 7.14 -2.85 16.81
CA ALA A 93 6.34 -3.82 17.58
C ALA A 93 4.90 -3.96 17.04
N ALA A 94 4.27 -2.86 16.63
CA ALA A 94 2.93 -2.91 16.05
C ALA A 94 2.91 -3.62 14.69
N VAL A 95 3.94 -3.40 13.85
CA VAL A 95 4.07 -4.07 12.55
C VAL A 95 4.37 -5.57 12.71
N GLU A 96 5.23 -5.94 13.67
CA GLU A 96 5.49 -7.34 14.02
C GLU A 96 4.22 -8.04 14.50
N ALA A 97 3.41 -7.38 15.34
CA ALA A 97 2.16 -7.91 15.86
C ALA A 97 1.10 -8.19 14.78
N LEU A 98 1.19 -7.54 13.60
CA LEU A 98 0.32 -7.87 12.46
C LEU A 98 0.58 -9.29 11.93
N GLY A 99 1.79 -9.82 12.13
CA GLY A 99 2.20 -11.13 11.64
C GLY A 99 2.13 -11.24 10.11
N LEU A 100 2.35 -10.15 9.38
CA LEU A 100 2.25 -10.12 7.91
C LEU A 100 3.58 -10.22 7.18
N TYR A 101 4.67 -9.82 7.84
CA TYR A 101 6.02 -9.79 7.27
C TYR A 101 6.81 -10.98 7.80
N ASP A 102 7.67 -11.56 6.97
CA ASP A 102 8.63 -12.59 7.39
C ASP A 102 9.75 -11.97 8.25
N THR A 103 10.07 -10.70 8.00
CA THR A 103 11.02 -9.92 8.80
C THR A 103 10.58 -8.47 8.89
N VAL A 104 10.68 -7.87 10.08
CA VAL A 104 10.44 -6.44 10.30
C VAL A 104 11.71 -5.77 10.79
N LEU A 105 12.18 -4.78 10.03
CA LEU A 105 13.39 -4.02 10.29
C LEU A 105 13.04 -2.55 10.49
N THR A 106 13.88 -1.82 11.23
CA THR A 106 13.78 -0.37 11.28
C THR A 106 14.51 0.29 10.12
N TYR A 107 14.28 1.58 9.88
CA TYR A 107 15.09 2.35 8.92
C TYR A 107 16.58 2.45 9.30
N ASP A 108 16.93 2.24 10.57
CA ASP A 108 18.32 2.19 11.01
C ASP A 108 18.96 0.83 10.68
N ASP A 109 18.15 -0.23 10.58
CA ASP A 109 18.56 -1.63 10.33
C ASP A 109 18.60 -1.98 8.82
N ILE A 110 18.64 -1.01 7.91
CA ILE A 110 18.63 -1.27 6.45
C ILE A 110 19.77 -2.21 6.02
N ALA A 111 20.93 -2.13 6.70
CA ALA A 111 22.08 -3.00 6.41
C ALA A 111 21.82 -4.49 6.72
N ASP A 112 20.79 -4.80 7.52
CA ASP A 112 20.42 -6.17 7.89
C ASP A 112 19.48 -6.83 6.86
N VAL A 113 19.00 -6.08 5.86
CA VAL A 113 18.32 -6.65 4.70
C VAL A 113 19.31 -7.54 3.93
N ASP A 114 18.91 -8.76 3.55
CA ASP A 114 19.78 -9.67 2.80
C ASP A 114 20.08 -9.12 1.39
N ALA A 115 21.26 -8.53 1.22
CA ALA A 115 21.70 -7.97 -0.05
C ALA A 115 22.02 -9.02 -1.12
N ASN A 116 22.12 -10.31 -0.77
CA ASN A 116 22.39 -11.38 -1.75
C ASN A 116 21.12 -11.94 -2.39
N THR A 117 19.95 -11.58 -1.87
CA THR A 117 18.67 -12.03 -2.39
C THR A 117 18.08 -10.99 -3.35
N PRO A 118 17.79 -11.35 -4.62
CA PRO A 118 17.12 -10.45 -5.56
C PRO A 118 15.84 -9.87 -4.96
N ALA A 119 15.71 -8.56 -4.98
CA ALA A 119 14.68 -7.82 -4.26
C ALA A 119 13.89 -6.91 -5.19
N ILE A 120 12.59 -6.80 -4.94
CA ILE A 120 11.81 -5.63 -5.35
C ILE A 120 11.53 -4.74 -4.16
N ILE A 121 11.47 -3.42 -4.40
CA ILE A 121 11.05 -2.44 -3.40
C ILE A 121 9.67 -1.92 -3.81
N VAL A 122 8.71 -1.94 -2.88
CA VAL A 122 7.41 -1.27 -3.03
C VAL A 122 7.40 -0.05 -2.14
N ASP A 123 7.74 1.11 -2.70
CA ASP A 123 7.90 2.34 -1.94
C ASP A 123 6.56 3.00 -1.64
N MET A 124 6.16 2.94 -0.37
CA MET A 124 5.02 3.67 0.18
C MET A 124 5.44 4.94 0.93
N SER A 125 6.76 5.17 1.06
CA SER A 125 7.31 6.22 1.91
C SER A 125 7.56 7.53 1.16
N GLY A 126 7.91 7.47 -0.12
CA GLY A 126 8.41 8.61 -0.88
C GLY A 126 9.69 9.22 -0.29
N ASN A 127 10.39 8.49 0.58
CA ASN A 127 11.57 8.97 1.29
C ASN A 127 12.84 8.66 0.50
N GLY A 128 13.38 9.68 -0.17
CA GLY A 128 14.57 9.56 -1.01
C GLY A 128 15.83 9.07 -0.29
N ASP A 129 15.98 9.35 1.01
CA ASP A 129 17.12 8.85 1.81
C ASP A 129 17.00 7.32 2.02
N VAL A 130 15.83 6.86 2.46
CA VAL A 130 15.56 5.42 2.67
C VAL A 130 15.74 4.65 1.36
N LEU A 131 15.22 5.17 0.25
CA LEU A 131 15.40 4.55 -1.06
C LEU A 131 16.86 4.55 -1.50
N SER A 132 17.57 5.67 -1.39
CA SER A 132 18.99 5.74 -1.74
C SER A 132 19.81 4.71 -0.95
N ARG A 133 19.58 4.59 0.36
CA ARG A 133 20.26 3.61 1.23
C ARG A 133 19.94 2.17 0.83
N LEU A 134 18.68 1.85 0.53
CA LEU A 134 18.29 0.52 0.06
C LEU A 134 18.91 0.19 -1.29
N HIS A 135 18.86 1.12 -2.24
CA HIS A 135 19.38 0.93 -3.58
C HIS A 135 20.90 0.70 -3.55
N LYS A 136 21.62 1.50 -2.75
CA LYS A 136 23.05 1.31 -2.49
C LYS A 136 23.36 -0.06 -1.91
N HIS A 137 22.61 -0.46 -0.88
CA HIS A 137 22.84 -1.72 -0.16
C HIS A 137 22.58 -2.94 -1.04
N LEU A 138 21.51 -2.92 -1.82
CA LEU A 138 21.09 -4.03 -2.67
C LEU A 138 21.84 -4.08 -4.02
N GLY A 139 22.32 -2.93 -4.53
CA GLY A 139 23.07 -2.82 -5.77
C GLY A 139 22.39 -3.55 -6.94
N GLU A 140 23.09 -4.50 -7.55
CA GLU A 140 22.57 -5.30 -8.67
C GLU A 140 21.38 -6.20 -8.30
N ASN A 141 21.24 -6.57 -7.03
CA ASN A 141 20.13 -7.39 -6.56
C ASN A 141 18.82 -6.60 -6.40
N MET A 142 18.83 -5.27 -6.46
CA MET A 142 17.59 -4.48 -6.56
C MET A 142 17.01 -4.61 -7.97
N ARG A 143 16.06 -5.52 -8.17
CA ARG A 143 15.49 -5.82 -9.50
C ARG A 143 14.56 -4.72 -9.99
N TYR A 144 13.74 -4.19 -9.11
CA TYR A 144 12.73 -3.20 -9.45
C TYR A 144 12.26 -2.42 -8.23
N THR A 145 12.04 -1.11 -8.38
CA THR A 145 11.39 -0.26 -7.39
C THR A 145 10.07 0.29 -7.95
N SER A 146 8.97 -0.06 -7.29
CA SER A 146 7.63 0.45 -7.58
C SER A 146 7.30 1.61 -6.64
N ASN A 147 7.23 2.83 -7.18
CA ASN A 147 6.95 4.02 -6.38
C ASN A 147 5.45 4.29 -6.32
N VAL A 148 4.86 4.24 -5.12
CA VAL A 148 3.42 4.35 -4.91
C VAL A 148 3.06 5.75 -4.40
N GLY A 149 2.12 6.42 -5.07
CA GLY A 149 1.52 7.67 -4.59
C GLY A 149 2.36 8.94 -4.77
N VAL A 150 3.52 8.87 -5.41
CA VAL A 150 4.37 10.05 -5.69
C VAL A 150 4.00 10.63 -7.05
N THR A 151 3.04 11.56 -7.13
CA THR A 151 2.61 12.16 -8.41
C THR A 151 3.58 13.20 -8.99
N HIS A 152 4.57 13.64 -8.22
CA HIS A 152 5.64 14.50 -8.70
C HIS A 152 6.98 13.95 -8.21
N PHE A 153 7.61 13.15 -9.08
CA PHE A 153 8.99 12.68 -8.92
C PHE A 153 9.92 13.88 -9.10
N ASP A 154 10.00 14.73 -8.07
CA ASP A 154 10.89 15.88 -8.10
C ASP A 154 12.32 15.33 -8.07
N ALA A 155 13.02 15.40 -9.20
CA ALA A 155 14.33 14.78 -9.40
C ALA A 155 15.39 15.27 -8.38
N ASN A 156 15.09 16.33 -7.62
CA ASN A 156 15.94 16.89 -6.58
C ASN A 156 15.71 16.30 -5.17
N LYS A 157 14.76 15.37 -4.96
CA LYS A 157 14.49 14.77 -3.63
C LYS A 157 15.03 13.36 -3.43
N MET A 158 15.50 12.70 -4.49
CA MET A 158 16.07 11.36 -4.38
C MET A 158 17.53 11.45 -3.95
N GLY A 159 17.97 10.54 -3.08
CA GLY A 159 19.36 10.53 -2.61
C GLY A 159 20.35 10.14 -3.72
N PRO A 160 21.66 10.35 -3.49
CA PRO A 160 22.69 10.23 -4.53
C PRO A 160 22.89 8.81 -5.08
N ASP A 161 22.49 7.79 -4.33
CA ASP A 161 22.60 6.38 -4.71
C ASP A 161 21.27 5.81 -5.26
N PHE A 162 20.29 6.68 -5.57
CA PHE A 162 19.05 6.25 -6.19
C PHE A 162 19.29 5.76 -7.62
N ILE A 163 18.75 4.58 -7.92
CA ILE A 163 18.91 3.88 -9.20
C ILE A 163 17.63 4.10 -10.01
N SER A 164 17.63 5.12 -10.86
CA SER A 164 16.48 5.52 -11.68
C SER A 164 16.09 4.49 -12.72
N GLU A 165 17.05 3.76 -13.28
CA GLU A 165 16.87 2.88 -14.44
C GLU A 165 15.97 1.68 -14.11
N ARG A 166 15.90 1.30 -12.84
CA ARG A 166 15.09 0.18 -12.33
C ARG A 166 13.93 0.65 -11.44
N SER A 167 13.59 1.93 -11.50
CA SER A 167 12.54 2.53 -10.68
C SER A 167 11.47 3.17 -11.53
N ALA A 168 10.20 2.91 -11.22
CA ALA A 168 9.08 3.53 -11.92
C ALA A 168 7.91 3.84 -11.00
N MET A 169 7.14 4.86 -11.38
CA MET A 169 5.88 5.18 -10.72
C MET A 169 4.84 4.09 -11.00
N PHE A 170 4.21 3.59 -9.97
CA PHE A 170 3.07 2.71 -10.12
C PHE A 170 1.82 3.50 -10.54
N PHE A 171 1.24 3.15 -11.67
CA PHE A 171 0.03 3.76 -12.18
C PHE A 171 -1.09 2.73 -12.27
N ALA A 172 -1.90 2.63 -11.20
CA ALA A 172 -3.00 1.67 -11.11
C ALA A 172 -3.94 1.64 -12.34
N PRO A 173 -4.33 2.78 -12.95
CA PRO A 173 -5.26 2.76 -14.08
C PRO A 173 -4.75 1.98 -15.30
N SER A 174 -3.46 2.05 -15.62
CA SER A 174 -2.91 1.30 -16.76
C SER A 174 -2.94 -0.21 -16.50
N HIS A 175 -2.63 -0.63 -15.27
CA HIS A 175 -2.69 -2.03 -14.89
C HIS A 175 -4.13 -2.57 -14.88
N ILE A 176 -5.08 -1.80 -14.34
CA ILE A 176 -6.51 -2.16 -14.37
C ILE A 176 -6.98 -2.29 -15.83
N GLN A 177 -6.62 -1.35 -16.70
CA GLN A 177 -6.97 -1.41 -18.12
C GLN A 177 -6.38 -2.64 -18.82
N LYS A 178 -5.13 -3.01 -18.49
CA LYS A 178 -4.53 -4.27 -18.96
C LYS A 178 -5.36 -5.47 -18.51
N ARG A 179 -5.70 -5.55 -17.23
CA ARG A 179 -6.51 -6.66 -16.68
C ARG A 179 -7.93 -6.71 -17.24
N THR A 180 -8.54 -5.57 -17.56
CA THR A 180 -9.81 -5.54 -18.29
C THR A 180 -9.69 -6.22 -19.66
N LYS A 181 -8.57 -6.06 -20.37
CA LYS A 181 -8.32 -6.74 -21.66
C LYS A 181 -8.01 -8.22 -21.46
N ASP A 182 -7.21 -8.57 -20.46
CA ASP A 182 -6.76 -9.94 -20.21
C ASP A 182 -7.88 -10.85 -19.68
N TRP A 183 -8.70 -10.34 -18.75
CA TRP A 183 -9.68 -11.14 -17.99
C TRP A 183 -11.13 -10.82 -18.35
N GLY A 184 -11.35 -9.74 -19.10
CA GLY A 184 -12.67 -9.22 -19.41
C GLY A 184 -13.17 -8.15 -18.43
N PRO A 185 -14.23 -7.42 -18.80
CA PRO A 185 -14.78 -6.33 -17.99
C PRO A 185 -15.26 -6.80 -16.61
N GLY A 186 -14.90 -6.07 -15.56
CA GLY A 186 -15.41 -6.27 -14.19
C GLY A 186 -14.72 -7.36 -13.37
N GLU A 187 -13.90 -8.22 -13.99
CA GLU A 187 -13.25 -9.32 -13.26
C GLU A 187 -12.17 -8.84 -12.30
N PHE A 188 -11.43 -7.77 -12.64
CA PHE A 188 -10.48 -7.15 -11.72
C PHE A 188 -11.19 -6.61 -10.47
N GLU A 189 -12.27 -5.85 -10.67
CA GLU A 189 -13.07 -5.25 -9.59
C GLU A 189 -13.68 -6.31 -8.68
N LYS A 190 -14.17 -7.42 -9.26
CA LYS A 190 -14.69 -8.56 -8.50
C LYS A 190 -13.61 -9.18 -7.61
N ARG A 191 -12.41 -9.41 -8.13
CA ARG A 191 -11.29 -9.97 -7.35
C ARG A 191 -10.81 -8.99 -6.27
N ALA A 192 -10.67 -7.72 -6.62
CA ALA A 192 -10.29 -6.66 -5.70
C ALA A 192 -11.33 -6.48 -4.58
N GLY A 193 -12.62 -6.56 -4.88
CA GLY A 193 -13.71 -6.49 -3.90
C GLY A 193 -13.73 -7.69 -2.95
N ALA A 194 -13.51 -8.90 -3.47
CA ALA A 194 -13.39 -10.11 -2.64
C ALA A 194 -12.16 -10.03 -1.70
N PHE A 195 -11.01 -9.58 -2.22
CA PHE A 195 -9.83 -9.30 -1.41
C PHE A 195 -10.13 -8.25 -0.33
N TRP A 196 -10.70 -7.11 -0.74
CA TRP A 196 -11.01 -6.00 0.15
C TRP A 196 -11.87 -6.46 1.32
N ARG A 197 -12.98 -7.17 1.07
CA ARG A 197 -13.88 -7.63 2.13
C ARG A 197 -13.14 -8.51 3.15
N LYS A 198 -12.33 -9.46 2.68
CA LYS A 198 -11.55 -10.35 3.56
C LYS A 198 -10.51 -9.58 4.38
N ALA A 199 -9.79 -8.68 3.75
CA ALA A 199 -8.73 -7.91 4.39
C ALA A 199 -9.29 -6.85 5.36
N ALA A 200 -10.42 -6.21 5.03
CA ALA A 200 -11.11 -5.26 5.90
C ALA A 200 -11.58 -5.93 7.20
N LEU A 201 -12.21 -7.11 7.11
CA LEU A 201 -12.62 -7.87 8.29
C LEU A 201 -11.44 -8.24 9.19
N LYS A 202 -10.32 -8.73 8.62
CA LYS A 202 -9.09 -8.98 9.37
C LYS A 202 -8.50 -7.72 9.99
N SER A 203 -8.70 -6.57 9.35
CA SER A 203 -8.14 -5.32 9.85
C SER A 203 -8.78 -4.86 11.15
N ARG A 204 -9.99 -5.32 11.47
CA ARG A 204 -10.66 -5.03 12.74
C ARG A 204 -9.89 -5.54 13.97
N ASP A 205 -8.99 -6.50 13.79
CA ASP A 205 -8.15 -7.04 14.87
C ASP A 205 -7.10 -6.04 15.37
N TRP A 206 -6.70 -5.07 14.52
CA TRP A 206 -5.67 -4.08 14.84
C TRP A 206 -6.13 -2.63 14.63
N LEU A 207 -7.08 -2.38 13.74
CA LEU A 207 -7.57 -1.06 13.37
C LEU A 207 -8.70 -0.61 14.29
N LYS A 208 -8.51 0.53 14.93
CA LYS A 208 -9.49 1.23 15.75
C LYS A 208 -10.06 2.41 14.97
N ILE A 209 -11.33 2.30 14.59
CA ILE A 209 -12.06 3.40 13.95
C ILE A 209 -12.72 4.27 15.03
N GLN A 210 -12.31 5.54 15.08
CA GLN A 210 -12.89 6.54 15.95
C GLN A 210 -13.96 7.31 15.21
N LYS A 211 -15.18 7.21 15.72
CA LYS A 211 -16.37 7.82 15.13
C LYS A 211 -16.80 9.01 15.95
N GLU A 212 -16.91 10.16 15.32
CA GLU A 212 -17.40 11.38 15.95
C GLU A 212 -18.25 12.20 14.98
N THR A 213 -19.05 13.12 15.51
CA THR A 213 -19.93 13.99 14.71
C THR A 213 -19.86 15.43 15.23
N GLY A 214 -20.00 16.38 14.32
CA GLY A 214 -20.00 17.82 14.59
C GLY A 214 -18.69 18.52 14.18
N ASP A 215 -18.79 19.83 13.99
CA ASP A 215 -17.69 20.68 13.48
C ASP A 215 -16.39 20.53 14.27
N ASP A 216 -16.48 20.50 15.61
CA ASP A 216 -15.33 20.35 16.49
C ASP A 216 -14.64 18.99 16.31
N ALA A 217 -15.41 17.93 16.03
CA ALA A 217 -14.87 16.59 15.79
C ALA A 217 -14.10 16.54 14.47
N VAL A 218 -14.66 17.13 13.41
CA VAL A 218 -14.00 17.25 12.10
C VAL A 218 -12.68 18.01 12.24
N LYS A 219 -12.69 19.13 12.96
CA LYS A 219 -11.48 19.91 13.22
C LYS A 219 -10.42 19.10 13.99
N ARG A 220 -10.79 18.42 15.07
CA ARG A 220 -9.88 17.58 15.85
C ARG A 220 -9.27 16.46 15.02
N ALA A 221 -10.09 15.73 14.28
CA ALA A 221 -9.61 14.63 13.42
C ALA A 221 -8.64 15.13 12.35
N TYR A 222 -8.96 16.26 11.71
CA TYR A 222 -8.08 16.90 10.74
C TYR A 222 -6.75 17.32 11.35
N ASP A 223 -6.76 18.02 12.48
CA ASP A 223 -5.55 18.49 13.16
C ASP A 223 -4.65 17.32 13.60
N GLU A 224 -5.23 16.23 14.11
CA GLU A 224 -4.47 15.04 14.50
C GLU A 224 -3.77 14.38 13.30
N VAL A 225 -4.50 14.19 12.19
CA VAL A 225 -3.95 13.63 10.94
C VAL A 225 -2.89 14.54 10.34
N LEU A 226 -3.14 15.84 10.27
CA LEU A 226 -2.21 16.84 9.75
C LEU A 226 -0.91 16.87 10.57
N SER A 227 -1.00 16.70 11.89
CA SER A 227 0.18 16.67 12.76
C SER A 227 1.07 15.43 12.57
N GLY A 228 0.63 14.42 11.81
CA GLY A 228 1.35 13.16 11.59
C GLY A 228 1.47 12.30 12.85
N LYS A 229 0.64 12.57 13.88
CA LYS A 229 0.65 11.87 15.17
C LYS A 229 -0.36 10.73 15.26
N THR A 230 -1.30 10.64 14.32
CA THR A 230 -2.26 9.54 14.26
C THR A 230 -1.52 8.21 14.12
N PRO A 231 -1.63 7.28 15.08
CA PRO A 231 -1.01 5.96 14.97
C PRO A 231 -1.57 5.20 13.76
N ALA A 232 -0.77 4.29 13.20
CA ALA A 232 -1.20 3.45 12.08
C ALA A 232 -2.50 2.67 12.36
N GLU A 233 -2.65 2.20 13.60
CA GLU A 233 -3.81 1.47 14.12
C GLU A 233 -5.05 2.34 14.35
N LYS A 234 -4.98 3.67 14.17
CA LYS A 234 -6.13 4.57 14.32
C LYS A 234 -6.62 5.07 12.96
N ALA A 235 -7.92 5.20 12.83
CA ALA A 235 -8.57 5.91 11.73
C ALA A 235 -9.73 6.73 12.26
N TRP A 236 -10.08 7.78 11.52
CA TRP A 236 -11.20 8.66 11.83
C TRP A 236 -12.33 8.44 10.83
N VAL A 237 -13.56 8.39 11.34
CA VAL A 237 -14.79 8.55 10.56
C VAL A 237 -15.56 9.69 11.23
N VAL A 238 -15.62 10.83 10.55
CA VAL A 238 -16.24 12.05 11.07
C VAL A 238 -17.35 12.53 10.15
N GLY A 239 -18.42 13.04 10.73
CA GLY A 239 -19.55 13.64 10.03
C GLY A 239 -19.94 14.99 10.63
N PHE A 240 -20.81 15.70 9.92
CA PHE A 240 -21.45 16.92 10.37
C PHE A 240 -22.83 16.62 10.96
#